data_AF-A0A3G2IHN0-F1
#
_entry.id   AF-A0A3G2IHN0-F1
#
_cell.length_a   1.000
_cell.length_b   1.000
_cell.length_c   1.000
_cell.angle_alpha   90.00
_cell.angle_beta   90.00
_cell.angle_gamma   90.00
#
_symmetry.space_group_name_H-M   'P 1'
#
loop_
_entity.id
_entity.type
_entity.pdbx_description
1 polymer ?
#
loop_
_entity_poly.entity_id
_entity_poly.type
_entity_poly.pdbx_seq_one_letter_code
_entity_poly.pdbx_strand_id
1 'polypeptide(L)'
;MDKELKRKLADMRKQAEEHRHQQDQNRQRSSEQWSAYYSVPPRFRPLSPPKPYQQWVPYPEHLLGISCGATTRAGTPCKLTIIYSNGRCKYHGGMSTGAKTKAGIKRQREGYRKWLERQRASKAGRKRSRVYAGDVPCIDLHTLTAMLNSEPGVIPVPEHVSLSGFEIERHGPERFTVTSLAGICAPLELAATHPARGGLRWWFVCPQCHTRRTALYVTPAALICRQCAGLHYASQGSKQV
;
A
#
# COMPACT_ATOMS: atom_id res chain seq x y z
N MET A 1 -5.39 -48.20 -11.23
CA MET A 1 -5.30 -47.57 -9.90
C MET A 1 -5.74 -48.58 -8.86
N ASP A 2 -4.84 -48.91 -7.94
CA ASP A 2 -5.08 -49.82 -6.83
C ASP A 2 -6.27 -49.38 -5.94
N LYS A 3 -7.03 -50.34 -5.40
CA LYS A 3 -8.23 -50.09 -4.57
C LYS A 3 -7.86 -49.34 -3.30
N GLU A 4 -6.67 -49.60 -2.76
CA GLU A 4 -6.14 -48.93 -1.59
C GLU A 4 -5.86 -47.45 -1.85
N LEU A 5 -5.20 -47.15 -2.98
CA LEU A 5 -4.92 -45.77 -3.39
C LEU A 5 -6.20 -44.96 -3.58
N LYS A 6 -7.26 -45.56 -4.15
CA LYS A 6 -8.57 -44.91 -4.29
C LYS A 6 -9.20 -44.58 -2.94
N ARG A 7 -9.13 -45.49 -1.97
CA ARG A 7 -9.63 -45.28 -0.60
C ARG A 7 -8.88 -44.14 0.08
N LYS A 8 -7.54 -44.17 0.05
CA LYS A 8 -6.69 -43.12 0.61
C LYS A 8 -6.98 -41.74 0.04
N LEU A 9 -7.17 -41.63 -1.28
CA LEU A 9 -7.54 -40.37 -1.93
C LEU A 9 -8.93 -39.87 -1.51
N ALA A 10 -9.90 -40.78 -1.31
CA ALA A 10 -11.23 -40.43 -0.81
C ALA A 10 -11.17 -39.90 0.62
N ASP A 11 -10.38 -40.54 1.49
CA ASP A 11 -10.19 -40.11 2.88
C ASP A 11 -9.54 -38.74 2.95
N MET A 12 -8.48 -38.50 2.17
CA MET A 12 -7.85 -37.18 2.12
C MET A 12 -8.81 -36.10 1.56
N ARG A 13 -9.70 -36.43 0.61
CA ARG A 13 -10.73 -35.51 0.12
C ARG A 13 -11.73 -35.14 1.22
N LYS A 14 -12.17 -36.12 2.01
CA LYS A 14 -13.06 -35.91 3.16
C LYS A 14 -12.41 -34.98 4.20
N GLN A 15 -11.16 -35.25 4.56
CA GLN A 15 -10.40 -34.40 5.49
C GLN A 15 -10.22 -32.97 4.97
N ALA A 16 -9.96 -32.80 3.66
CA ALA A 16 -9.87 -31.47 3.05
C ALA A 16 -11.20 -30.72 3.08
N GLU A 17 -12.33 -31.42 2.97
CA GLU A 17 -13.67 -30.83 3.09
C GLU A 17 -14.00 -30.41 4.52
N GLU A 18 -13.73 -31.27 5.50
CA GLU A 18 -13.86 -30.98 6.93
C GLU A 18 -13.02 -29.75 7.33
N HIS A 19 -11.77 -29.68 6.87
CA HIS A 19 -10.90 -28.53 7.12
C HIS A 19 -11.48 -27.24 6.52
N ARG A 20 -12.02 -27.27 5.29
CA ARG A 20 -12.68 -26.11 4.68
C ARG A 20 -13.90 -25.68 5.49
N HIS A 21 -14.73 -26.64 5.93
CA HIS A 21 -15.91 -26.36 6.74
C HIS A 21 -15.54 -25.67 8.06
N GLN A 22 -14.51 -26.17 8.75
CA GLN A 22 -14.00 -25.57 9.97
C GLN A 22 -13.52 -24.12 9.75
N GLN A 23 -12.80 -23.86 8.65
CA GLN A 23 -12.36 -22.51 8.30
C GLN A 23 -13.53 -21.54 8.04
N ASP A 24 -14.60 -22.02 7.43
CA ASP A 24 -15.79 -21.21 7.16
C ASP A 24 -16.59 -20.93 8.45
N GLN A 25 -16.72 -21.89 9.35
CA GLN A 25 -17.29 -21.68 10.69
C GLN A 25 -16.50 -20.64 11.49
N ASN A 26 -15.17 -20.75 11.53
CA ASN A 26 -14.30 -19.79 12.22
C ASN A 26 -14.44 -18.38 11.64
N ARG A 27 -14.59 -18.27 10.31
CA ARG A 27 -14.82 -17.00 9.62
C ARG A 27 -16.18 -16.41 9.99
N GLN A 28 -17.23 -17.21 10.02
CA GLN A 28 -18.58 -16.78 10.37
C GLN A 28 -18.61 -16.26 11.81
N ARG A 29 -18.04 -17.02 12.75
CA ARG A 29 -17.92 -16.63 14.17
C ARG A 29 -17.12 -15.34 14.35
N SER A 30 -16.03 -15.17 13.60
CA SER A 30 -15.26 -13.92 13.59
C SER A 30 -16.07 -12.75 13.03
N SER A 31 -16.84 -12.95 11.95
CA SER A 31 -17.72 -11.93 11.38
C SER A 31 -18.80 -11.49 12.38
N GLU A 32 -19.39 -12.43 13.11
CA GLU A 32 -20.38 -12.16 14.16
C GLU A 32 -19.78 -11.35 15.31
N GLN A 33 -18.59 -11.73 15.79
CA GLN A 33 -17.86 -10.95 16.80
C GLN A 33 -17.56 -9.53 16.34
N TRP A 34 -17.09 -9.36 15.10
CA TRP A 34 -16.84 -8.04 14.53
C TRP A 34 -18.12 -7.23 14.38
N SER A 35 -19.22 -7.85 13.94
CA SER A 35 -20.53 -7.19 13.84
C SER A 35 -21.01 -6.72 15.21
N ALA A 36 -20.90 -7.56 16.25
CA ALA A 36 -21.24 -7.21 17.62
C ALA A 36 -20.33 -6.08 18.17
N TYR A 37 -19.05 -6.08 17.82
CA TYR A 37 -18.13 -5.01 18.22
C TYR A 37 -18.50 -3.66 17.59
N TYR A 38 -18.85 -3.66 16.30
CA TYR A 38 -19.21 -2.44 15.57
C TYR A 38 -20.65 -1.96 15.82
N SER A 39 -21.55 -2.81 16.31
CA SER A 39 -22.90 -2.39 16.70
C SER A 39 -22.91 -1.49 17.94
N VAL A 40 -21.87 -1.58 18.78
CA VAL A 40 -21.69 -0.69 19.93
C VAL A 40 -21.24 0.71 19.46
N PRO A 41 -21.94 1.79 19.88
CA PRO A 41 -21.55 3.16 19.57
C PRO A 41 -20.10 3.47 20.00
N PRO A 42 -19.36 4.33 19.29
CA PRO A 42 -17.94 4.59 19.57
C PRO A 42 -17.63 4.93 21.04
N ARG A 43 -18.51 5.69 21.72
CA ARG A 43 -18.37 6.06 23.14
C ARG A 43 -18.42 4.89 24.13
N PHE A 44 -19.05 3.78 23.76
CA PHE A 44 -19.25 2.60 24.62
C PHE A 44 -18.48 1.38 24.10
N ARG A 45 -17.77 1.53 22.98
CA ARG A 45 -17.08 0.42 22.35
C ARG A 45 -15.85 0.04 23.19
N PRO A 46 -15.61 -1.26 23.45
CA PRO A 46 -14.41 -1.69 24.15
C PRO A 46 -13.14 -1.18 23.44
N LEU A 47 -12.15 -0.72 24.22
CA LEU A 47 -10.87 -0.21 23.69
C LEU A 47 -10.14 -1.26 22.85
N SER A 48 -10.24 -2.52 23.25
CA SER A 48 -9.65 -3.64 22.52
C SER A 48 -10.70 -4.31 21.64
N PRO A 49 -10.48 -4.39 20.30
CA PRO A 49 -11.33 -5.19 19.44
C PRO A 49 -11.22 -6.68 19.83
N PRO A 50 -12.25 -7.49 19.52
CA PRO A 50 -12.15 -8.93 19.71
C PRO A 50 -10.91 -9.44 18.97
N LYS A 51 -10.10 -10.25 19.64
CA LYS A 51 -9.01 -10.95 18.96
C LYS A 51 -9.64 -11.82 17.87
N PRO A 52 -9.12 -11.82 16.64
CA PRO A 52 -9.51 -12.83 15.65
C PRO A 52 -9.41 -14.20 16.32
N TYR A 53 -10.41 -15.05 16.13
CA TYR A 53 -10.41 -16.40 16.74
C TYR A 53 -9.06 -17.06 16.42
N GLN A 54 -8.23 -17.23 17.44
CA GLN A 54 -6.91 -17.83 17.32
C GLN A 54 -7.09 -19.31 17.01
N GLN A 55 -7.04 -19.63 15.72
CA GLN A 55 -6.45 -20.87 15.22
C GLN A 55 -6.36 -20.71 13.70
N TRP A 56 -5.39 -19.91 13.26
CA TRP A 56 -4.84 -20.15 11.93
C TRP A 56 -4.08 -21.47 12.04
N VAL A 57 -4.80 -22.57 11.81
CA VAL A 57 -4.19 -23.88 11.61
C VAL A 57 -3.75 -23.90 10.15
N PRO A 58 -2.44 -24.05 9.88
CA PRO A 58 -1.97 -24.15 8.51
C PRO A 58 -2.65 -25.34 7.83
N TYR A 59 -2.86 -25.22 6.52
CA TYR A 59 -3.41 -26.30 5.72
C TYR A 59 -2.51 -27.54 5.91
N PRO A 60 -3.08 -28.69 6.34
CA PRO A 60 -2.27 -29.85 6.68
C PRO A 60 -1.39 -30.29 5.53
N GLU A 61 -0.12 -30.57 5.82
CA GLU A 61 0.87 -30.91 4.79
C GLU A 61 0.47 -32.13 3.97
N HIS A 62 -0.14 -33.13 4.61
CA HIS A 62 -0.61 -34.35 3.93
C HIS A 62 -1.79 -34.12 2.99
N LEU A 63 -2.42 -32.95 3.02
CA LEU A 63 -3.48 -32.57 2.09
C LEU A 63 -2.97 -31.71 0.93
N LEU A 64 -1.69 -31.36 0.90
CA LEU A 64 -1.06 -30.65 -0.21
C LEU A 64 -1.18 -31.48 -1.51
N GLY A 65 -1.39 -30.80 -2.63
CA GLY A 65 -1.57 -31.46 -3.93
C GLY A 65 -2.98 -31.98 -4.20
N ILE A 66 -3.90 -31.93 -3.22
CA ILE A 66 -5.32 -32.19 -3.47
C ILE A 66 -5.98 -31.02 -4.20
N SER A 67 -6.82 -31.35 -5.19
CA SER A 67 -7.64 -30.37 -5.90
C SER A 67 -8.60 -29.64 -4.96
N CYS A 68 -8.72 -28.33 -5.12
CA CYS A 68 -9.62 -27.45 -4.36
C CYS A 68 -11.06 -27.99 -4.23
N GLY A 69 -11.60 -28.58 -5.29
CA GLY A 69 -12.92 -29.21 -5.28
C GLY A 69 -14.13 -28.26 -5.18
N ALA A 70 -13.92 -26.98 -4.85
CA ALA A 70 -15.00 -25.99 -4.75
C ALA A 70 -15.74 -25.81 -6.09
N THR A 71 -17.06 -25.61 -6.04
CA THR A 71 -17.88 -25.39 -7.24
C THR A 71 -17.48 -24.10 -7.94
N THR A 72 -17.06 -24.22 -9.20
CA THR A 72 -16.71 -23.08 -10.04
C THR A 72 -17.98 -22.37 -10.57
N ARG A 73 -17.81 -21.21 -11.21
CA ARG A 73 -18.93 -20.52 -11.89
C ARG A 73 -19.60 -21.36 -12.99
N ALA A 74 -18.90 -22.35 -13.52
CA ALA A 74 -19.42 -23.27 -14.54
C ALA A 74 -20.11 -24.51 -13.93
N GLY A 75 -20.32 -24.55 -12.60
CA GLY A 75 -20.94 -25.68 -11.91
C GLY A 75 -20.04 -26.91 -11.72
N THR A 76 -18.84 -26.91 -12.30
CA THR A 76 -17.89 -28.03 -12.17
C THR A 76 -16.93 -27.84 -10.97
N PRO A 77 -16.41 -28.92 -10.36
CA PRO A 77 -15.44 -28.83 -9.27
C PRO A 77 -14.11 -28.19 -9.70
N CYS A 78 -13.56 -27.33 -8.86
CA CYS A 78 -12.27 -26.69 -9.07
C CYS A 78 -11.13 -27.71 -9.08
N LYS A 79 -10.37 -27.75 -10.18
CA LYS A 79 -9.25 -28.69 -10.38
C LYS A 79 -7.90 -28.18 -9.88
N LEU A 80 -7.82 -26.94 -9.38
CA LEU A 80 -6.55 -26.35 -8.91
C LEU A 80 -6.04 -27.07 -7.66
N THR A 81 -4.82 -27.58 -7.70
CA THR A 81 -4.17 -28.32 -6.61
C THR A 81 -3.29 -27.46 -5.70
N ILE A 82 -2.95 -26.25 -6.16
CA ILE A 82 -2.17 -25.27 -5.39
C ILE A 82 -3.10 -24.63 -4.36
N ILE A 83 -3.15 -25.24 -3.17
CA ILE A 83 -3.80 -24.71 -1.97
C ILE A 83 -2.73 -24.05 -1.12
N TYR A 84 -2.89 -22.76 -0.82
CA TYR A 84 -1.94 -22.03 0.01
C TYR A 84 -1.97 -22.54 1.45
N SER A 85 -0.93 -22.23 2.23
CA SER A 85 -0.81 -22.60 3.65
C SER A 85 -1.99 -22.14 4.52
N ASN A 86 -2.77 -21.15 4.07
CA ASN A 86 -3.99 -20.72 4.74
C ASN A 86 -5.24 -21.53 4.34
N GLY A 87 -5.10 -22.63 3.60
CA GLY A 87 -6.18 -23.48 3.12
C GLY A 87 -6.99 -22.89 1.97
N ARG A 88 -6.59 -21.73 1.43
CA ARG A 88 -7.34 -21.01 0.40
C ARG A 88 -6.80 -21.33 -0.99
N CYS A 89 -7.72 -21.61 -1.91
CA CYS A 89 -7.44 -21.62 -3.33
C CYS A 89 -7.35 -20.18 -3.85
N LYS A 90 -6.47 -19.90 -4.83
CA LYS A 90 -6.39 -18.60 -5.51
C LYS A 90 -7.74 -18.05 -5.98
N TYR A 91 -8.62 -18.94 -6.45
CA TYR A 91 -9.93 -18.56 -7.03
C TYR A 91 -11.10 -18.71 -6.06
N HIS A 92 -11.01 -19.62 -5.10
CA HIS A 92 -12.13 -20.00 -4.20
C HIS A 92 -11.80 -19.75 -2.73
N GLY A 93 -10.73 -19.00 -2.45
CA GLY A 93 -10.25 -18.57 -1.14
C GLY A 93 -11.16 -17.58 -0.42
N GLY A 94 -12.47 -17.78 -0.50
CA GLY A 94 -13.50 -16.91 0.04
C GLY A 94 -13.77 -15.70 -0.82
N MET A 95 -14.99 -15.61 -1.33
CA MET A 95 -15.51 -14.37 -1.89
C MET A 95 -15.62 -13.34 -0.77
N SER A 96 -14.95 -12.19 -0.88
CA SER A 96 -15.63 -11.00 -0.37
C SER A 96 -16.95 -10.97 -1.12
N THR A 97 -18.07 -11.08 -0.44
CA THR A 97 -19.39 -11.10 -1.10
C THR A 97 -19.76 -9.75 -1.74
N GLY A 98 -18.80 -8.82 -1.81
CA GLY A 98 -19.01 -7.43 -2.16
C GLY A 98 -19.89 -6.74 -1.13
N ALA A 99 -20.22 -5.48 -1.40
CA ALA A 99 -21.30 -4.84 -0.66
C ALA A 99 -22.64 -5.46 -1.10
N LYS A 100 -23.35 -6.12 -0.18
CA LYS A 100 -24.68 -6.69 -0.44
C LYS A 100 -25.81 -5.65 -0.33
N THR A 101 -25.60 -4.57 0.40
CA THR A 101 -26.62 -3.55 0.65
C THR A 101 -26.59 -2.44 -0.41
N LYS A 102 -27.75 -1.86 -0.72
CA LYS A 102 -27.85 -0.71 -1.64
C LYS A 102 -26.92 0.45 -1.22
N ALA A 103 -26.86 0.74 0.07
CA ALA A 103 -25.96 1.77 0.63
C ALA A 103 -24.48 1.43 0.43
N GLY A 104 -24.08 0.17 0.64
CA GLY A 104 -22.71 -0.28 0.43
C GLY A 104 -22.30 -0.23 -1.05
N ILE A 105 -23.19 -0.64 -1.96
CA ILE A 105 -22.97 -0.57 -3.41
C ILE A 105 -22.82 0.90 -3.85
N LYS A 106 -23.67 1.80 -3.35
CA LYS A 106 -23.59 3.25 -3.63
C LYS A 106 -22.23 3.81 -3.20
N ARG A 107 -21.77 3.50 -1.98
CA ARG A 107 -20.46 3.93 -1.48
C ARG A 107 -19.30 3.43 -2.34
N GLN A 108 -19.34 2.17 -2.78
CA GLN A 108 -18.32 1.63 -3.70
C GLN A 108 -18.30 2.36 -5.04
N ARG A 109 -19.48 2.63 -5.62
CA ARG A 109 -19.61 3.38 -6.88
C ARG A 109 -19.11 4.82 -6.74
N GLU A 110 -19.43 5.50 -5.64
CA GLU A 110 -18.93 6.85 -5.35
C GLU A 110 -17.41 6.88 -5.22
N GLY A 111 -16.82 5.90 -4.51
CA GLY A 111 -15.37 5.75 -4.43
C GLY A 111 -14.73 5.54 -5.80
N TYR A 112 -15.33 4.70 -6.65
CA TYR A 112 -14.86 4.48 -8.02
C TYR A 112 -14.96 5.74 -8.89
N ARG A 113 -16.07 6.51 -8.78
CA ARG A 113 -16.23 7.80 -9.48
C ARG A 113 -15.17 8.81 -9.06
N LYS A 114 -14.93 8.97 -7.76
CA LYS A 114 -13.86 9.85 -7.26
C LYS A 114 -12.48 9.42 -7.75
N TRP A 115 -12.21 8.11 -7.80
CA TRP A 115 -10.97 7.60 -8.38
C TRP A 115 -10.87 7.94 -9.88
N LEU A 116 -11.94 7.75 -10.65
CA LEU A 116 -11.98 8.12 -12.08
C LEU A 116 -11.78 9.61 -12.30
N GLU A 117 -12.42 10.47 -11.52
CA GLU A 117 -12.24 11.92 -11.58
C GLU A 117 -10.79 12.31 -11.28
N ARG A 118 -10.17 11.74 -10.24
CA ARG A 118 -8.74 11.92 -9.96
C ARG A 118 -7.85 11.47 -11.12
N GLN A 119 -8.18 10.33 -11.74
CA GLN A 119 -7.44 9.84 -12.92
C GLN A 119 -7.61 10.76 -14.12
N ARG A 120 -8.83 11.27 -14.38
CA ARG A 120 -9.12 12.20 -15.47
C ARG A 120 -8.45 13.55 -15.24
N ALA A 121 -8.54 14.12 -14.04
CA ALA A 121 -7.83 15.34 -13.68
C ALA A 121 -6.31 15.17 -13.84
N SER A 122 -5.77 14.03 -13.39
CA SER A 122 -4.35 13.70 -13.59
C SER A 122 -3.96 13.52 -15.07
N LYS A 123 -4.91 13.22 -15.97
CA LYS A 123 -4.67 13.04 -17.42
C LYS A 123 -4.99 14.30 -18.24
N ALA A 124 -5.94 15.13 -17.80
CA ALA A 124 -6.42 16.33 -18.50
C ALA A 124 -5.34 17.43 -18.60
N GLY A 125 -4.37 17.43 -17.69
CA GLY A 125 -3.17 18.28 -17.76
C GLY A 125 -1.99 17.71 -18.56
N ARG A 126 -2.13 16.53 -19.18
CA ARG A 126 -1.03 15.83 -19.87
C ARG A 126 -0.77 16.43 -21.27
N LYS A 127 -0.42 17.72 -21.33
CA LYS A 127 0.27 18.28 -22.49
C LYS A 127 1.60 17.54 -22.61
N ARG A 128 1.94 17.06 -23.82
CA ARG A 128 3.11 16.23 -24.13
C ARG A 128 4.44 17.00 -24.00
N SER A 129 4.77 17.56 -22.84
CA SER A 129 6.18 17.81 -22.51
C SER A 129 6.76 16.49 -21.97
N ARG A 130 7.76 15.94 -22.66
CA ARG A 130 8.39 14.65 -22.31
C ARG A 130 9.45 14.79 -21.22
N VAL A 131 9.32 15.78 -20.33
CA VAL A 131 10.29 15.96 -19.24
C VAL A 131 9.97 14.92 -18.18
N TYR A 132 10.85 13.92 -18.06
CA TYR A 132 10.68 12.88 -17.07
C TYR A 132 11.27 13.30 -15.74
N ALA A 133 10.71 12.76 -14.65
CA ALA A 133 11.21 13.00 -13.31
C ALA A 133 12.68 12.56 -13.13
N GLY A 134 13.19 11.66 -13.98
CA GLY A 134 14.60 11.27 -13.97
C GLY A 134 15.53 12.31 -14.60
N ASP A 135 15.00 13.21 -15.42
CA ASP A 135 15.78 14.22 -16.16
C ASP A 135 15.86 15.55 -15.40
N VAL A 136 15.23 15.64 -14.23
CA VAL A 136 15.10 16.87 -13.46
C VAL A 136 15.78 16.70 -12.11
N PRO A 137 16.73 17.58 -11.74
CA PRO A 137 17.35 17.58 -10.42
C PRO A 137 16.30 17.61 -9.31
N CYS A 138 16.52 16.80 -8.28
CA CYS A 138 15.60 16.72 -7.15
C CYS A 138 16.36 16.45 -5.86
N ILE A 139 15.78 16.92 -4.75
CA ILE A 139 16.12 16.42 -3.43
C ILE A 139 15.21 15.25 -3.13
N ASP A 140 15.77 14.15 -2.64
CA ASP A 140 15.05 12.90 -2.46
C ASP A 140 15.25 12.33 -1.05
N LEU A 141 14.84 11.07 -0.87
CA LEU A 141 14.94 10.41 0.42
C LEU A 141 16.40 10.22 0.87
N HIS A 142 17.35 10.08 -0.06
CA HIS A 142 18.77 10.00 0.27
C HIS A 142 19.26 11.34 0.84
N THR A 143 18.87 12.44 0.19
CA THR A 143 19.13 13.79 0.71
C THR A 143 18.54 13.98 2.10
N LEU A 144 17.28 13.56 2.30
CA LEU A 144 16.58 13.67 3.58
C LEU A 144 17.29 12.88 4.69
N THR A 145 17.76 11.67 4.41
CA THR A 145 18.51 10.86 5.36
C THR A 145 19.84 11.53 5.74
N ALA A 146 20.55 12.11 4.78
CA ALA A 146 21.78 12.86 5.05
C ALA A 146 21.52 14.10 5.93
N MET A 147 20.44 14.86 5.65
CA MET A 147 20.04 16.03 6.45
C MET A 147 19.72 15.68 7.91
N LEU A 148 19.09 14.52 8.14
CA LEU A 148 18.63 14.12 9.47
C LEU A 148 19.72 13.49 10.34
N ASN A 149 20.78 12.94 9.72
CA ASN A 149 21.87 12.26 10.41
C ASN A 149 23.07 13.17 10.71
N SER A 150 23.05 14.44 10.32
CA SER A 150 24.12 15.40 10.66
C SER A 150 23.96 15.93 12.09
N GLU A 151 24.96 15.66 12.95
CA GLU A 151 25.04 16.10 14.35
C GLU A 151 25.06 17.64 14.48
N PRO A 152 24.36 18.23 15.47
CA PRO A 152 24.47 19.64 15.77
C PRO A 152 25.76 19.92 16.55
N GLY A 153 26.74 20.56 15.91
CA GLY A 153 27.70 21.40 16.64
C GLY A 153 29.18 20.97 16.71
N VAL A 154 29.71 20.13 15.81
CA VAL A 154 31.17 20.10 15.56
C VAL A 154 31.42 19.84 14.08
N ILE A 155 31.77 20.90 13.34
CA ILE A 155 32.80 20.98 12.28
C ILE A 155 32.91 22.48 11.92
N PRO A 156 34.12 23.09 11.94
CA PRO A 156 34.34 24.38 11.29
C PRO A 156 34.47 24.17 9.77
N VAL A 157 33.96 25.13 8.99
CA VAL A 157 33.96 25.33 7.51
C VAL A 157 32.91 24.58 6.66
N PRO A 158 32.27 25.26 5.67
CA PRO A 158 31.14 26.19 5.77
C PRO A 158 29.77 25.51 5.52
N GLU A 159 28.70 26.28 5.73
CA GLU A 159 27.24 26.09 5.56
C GLU A 159 26.69 25.39 4.28
N HIS A 160 27.51 24.72 3.47
CA HIS A 160 27.13 24.30 2.11
C HIS A 160 27.41 22.80 1.90
N VAL A 161 26.45 21.92 2.19
CA VAL A 161 26.54 20.51 1.78
C VAL A 161 25.97 20.37 0.37
N SER A 162 26.83 20.23 -0.64
CA SER A 162 26.43 19.88 -2.02
C SER A 162 25.97 18.43 -2.10
N LEU A 163 24.68 18.17 -1.86
CA LEU A 163 24.08 16.86 -2.10
C LEU A 163 23.30 16.91 -3.41
N SER A 164 23.73 16.13 -4.40
CA SER A 164 23.02 16.04 -5.69
C SER A 164 22.87 17.39 -6.42
N GLY A 165 23.80 18.34 -6.21
CA GLY A 165 23.76 19.67 -6.82
C GLY A 165 22.87 20.70 -6.10
N PHE A 166 22.74 20.57 -4.78
CA PHE A 166 21.99 21.49 -3.91
C PHE A 166 22.81 21.85 -2.70
N GLU A 167 22.78 23.11 -2.29
CA GLU A 167 23.29 23.59 -1.02
C GLU A 167 22.13 23.65 -0.04
N ILE A 168 22.34 23.13 1.18
CA ILE A 168 21.30 23.02 2.20
C ILE A 168 21.80 23.69 3.47
N GLU A 169 21.09 24.72 3.89
CA GLU A 169 21.35 25.46 5.12
C GLU A 169 20.33 25.08 6.19
N ARG A 170 20.78 24.87 7.43
CA ARG A 170 19.92 24.46 8.56
C ARG A 170 19.87 25.59 9.58
N HIS A 171 18.69 26.19 9.76
CA HIS A 171 18.48 27.30 10.70
C HIS A 171 17.87 26.85 12.05
N GLY A 172 17.76 25.54 12.28
CA GLY A 172 17.20 24.96 13.51
C GLY A 172 16.95 23.45 13.40
N PRO A 173 16.35 22.81 14.41
CA PRO A 173 16.20 21.35 14.43
C PRO A 173 15.37 20.81 13.26
N GLU A 174 14.39 21.56 12.77
CA GLU A 174 13.49 21.16 11.67
C GLU A 174 13.28 22.25 10.61
N ARG A 175 14.17 23.25 10.55
CA ARG A 175 14.09 24.36 9.59
C ARG A 175 15.29 24.31 8.66
N PHE A 176 15.00 24.13 7.38
CA PHE A 176 16.01 24.00 6.34
C PHE A 176 15.69 24.95 5.19
N THR A 177 16.73 25.49 4.58
CA THR A 177 16.67 26.25 3.33
C THR A 177 17.49 25.51 2.30
N VAL A 178 16.98 25.40 1.08
CA VAL A 178 17.66 24.71 -0.01
C VAL A 178 17.91 25.68 -1.15
N THR A 179 19.16 25.77 -1.56
CA THR A 179 19.63 26.55 -2.69
C THR A 179 20.12 25.62 -3.78
N SER A 180 19.49 25.64 -4.95
CA SER A 180 19.98 24.89 -6.12
C SER A 180 21.17 25.59 -6.77
N LEU A 181 21.99 24.88 -7.53
CA LEU A 181 23.07 25.47 -8.36
C LEU A 181 22.55 26.50 -9.39
N ALA A 182 21.25 26.47 -9.71
CA ALA A 182 20.61 27.46 -10.59
C ALA A 182 20.14 28.73 -9.84
N GLY A 183 20.48 28.87 -8.55
CA GLY A 183 20.18 30.05 -7.74
C GLY A 183 18.78 30.10 -7.11
N ILE A 184 17.95 29.06 -7.32
CA ILE A 184 16.64 28.97 -6.65
C ILE A 184 16.84 28.65 -5.18
N CYS A 185 16.33 29.51 -4.31
CA CYS A 185 16.33 29.36 -2.86
C CYS A 185 14.90 29.18 -2.33
N ALA A 186 14.63 28.12 -1.56
CA ALA A 186 13.30 27.84 -1.03
C ALA A 186 13.35 27.23 0.39
N PRO A 187 12.41 27.60 1.28
CA PRO A 187 12.26 26.94 2.57
C PRO A 187 11.77 25.50 2.38
N LEU A 188 12.31 24.60 3.19
CA LEU A 188 12.00 23.17 3.14
C LEU A 188 11.27 22.74 4.41
N GLU A 189 9.99 22.41 4.23
CA GLU A 189 9.15 21.88 5.30
C GLU A 189 9.21 20.35 5.33
N LEU A 190 9.35 19.80 6.54
CA LEU A 190 9.34 18.37 6.80
C LEU A 190 8.12 17.97 7.64
N ALA A 191 7.65 16.75 7.43
CA ALA A 191 6.61 16.14 8.25
C ALA A 191 7.02 14.72 8.62
N ALA A 192 6.70 14.32 9.85
CA ALA A 192 6.94 12.97 10.32
C ALA A 192 5.64 12.17 10.43
N THR A 193 5.76 10.85 10.30
CA THR A 193 4.67 9.90 10.55
C THR A 193 5.18 8.75 11.40
N HIS A 194 4.32 8.25 12.29
CA HIS A 194 4.55 7.01 13.04
C HIS A 194 3.80 5.86 12.35
N PRO A 195 4.50 4.94 11.65
CA PRO A 195 3.86 3.75 11.09
C PRO A 195 3.34 2.83 12.21
N ALA A 196 2.28 2.08 11.94
CA ALA A 196 1.67 1.16 12.91
C ALA A 196 2.60 0.05 13.42
N ARG A 197 3.74 -0.19 12.75
CA ARG A 197 4.76 -1.17 13.12
C ARG A 197 5.99 -0.55 13.81
N GLY A 198 5.85 0.68 14.33
CA GLY A 198 6.92 1.42 14.99
C GLY A 198 7.81 2.20 14.02
N GLY A 199 8.63 3.08 14.59
CA GLY A 199 9.56 3.97 13.87
C GLY A 199 8.99 5.36 13.56
N LEU A 200 9.88 6.24 13.09
CA LEU A 200 9.55 7.58 12.59
C LEU A 200 9.92 7.63 11.11
N ARG A 201 8.98 8.00 10.25
CA ARG A 201 9.23 8.21 8.82
C ARG A 201 9.02 9.67 8.45
N TRP A 202 10.10 10.29 7.98
CA TRP A 202 10.13 11.66 7.50
C TRP A 202 9.70 11.78 6.03
N TRP A 203 9.13 12.94 5.71
CA TRP A 203 8.64 13.32 4.40
C TRP A 203 8.91 14.79 4.16
N PHE A 204 9.13 15.18 2.91
CA PHE A 204 9.02 16.57 2.50
C PHE A 204 7.56 16.99 2.40
N VAL A 205 7.25 18.24 2.69
CA VAL A 205 5.95 18.86 2.41
C VAL A 205 6.10 19.73 1.17
N CYS A 206 5.30 19.47 0.14
CA CYS A 206 5.35 20.23 -1.10
C CYS A 206 4.79 21.65 -0.88
N PRO A 207 5.53 22.74 -1.16
CA PRO A 207 5.06 24.09 -0.87
C PRO A 207 3.85 24.51 -1.72
N GLN A 208 3.64 23.89 -2.88
CA GLN A 208 2.49 24.21 -3.76
C GLN A 208 1.20 23.46 -3.41
N CYS A 209 1.27 22.25 -2.84
CA CYS A 209 0.06 21.45 -2.59
C CYS A 209 -0.04 20.89 -1.18
N HIS A 210 0.93 21.19 -0.31
CA HIS A 210 1.02 20.80 1.10
C HIS A 210 0.89 19.31 1.36
N THR A 211 1.09 18.48 0.33
CA THR A 211 1.07 17.02 0.46
C THR A 211 2.47 16.49 0.76
N ARG A 212 2.54 15.44 1.58
CA ARG A 212 3.78 14.74 1.93
C ARG A 212 4.34 13.97 0.73
N ARG A 213 5.64 14.09 0.49
CA ARG A 213 6.37 13.49 -0.65
C ARG A 213 7.74 12.97 -0.21
N THR A 214 8.28 12.04 -0.98
CA THR A 214 9.64 11.51 -0.80
C THR A 214 10.69 12.29 -1.56
N ALA A 215 10.29 13.16 -2.48
CA ALA A 215 11.18 14.00 -3.28
C ALA A 215 10.50 15.29 -3.72
N LEU A 216 11.30 16.36 -3.86
CA LEU A 216 10.93 17.63 -4.47
C LEU A 216 11.89 17.94 -5.62
N TYR A 217 11.34 18.44 -6.72
CA TYR A 217 12.02 18.65 -7.99
C TYR A 217 12.23 20.14 -8.26
N VAL A 218 13.36 20.46 -8.87
CA VAL A 218 13.67 21.82 -9.30
C VAL A 218 12.89 22.14 -10.55
N THR A 219 12.20 23.27 -10.50
CA THR A 219 11.61 23.92 -11.67
C THR A 219 12.20 25.32 -11.76
N PRO A 220 12.15 26.00 -12.92
CA PRO A 220 12.74 27.35 -13.06
C PRO A 220 12.26 28.38 -12.02
N ALA A 221 11.10 28.16 -11.40
CA ALA A 221 10.50 29.10 -10.44
C ALA A 221 10.41 28.56 -9.00
N ALA A 222 10.58 27.25 -8.76
CA ALA A 222 10.29 26.66 -7.45
C ALA A 222 10.85 25.25 -7.24
N LEU A 223 10.95 24.84 -5.98
CA LEU A 223 11.19 23.47 -5.54
C LEU A 223 9.88 22.79 -5.14
N ILE A 224 9.30 21.95 -6.00
CA ILE A 224 7.93 21.44 -5.86
C ILE A 224 7.83 19.94 -6.19
N CYS A 225 6.73 19.30 -5.78
CA CYS A 225 6.57 17.86 -6.05
C CYS A 225 6.38 17.55 -7.54
N ARG A 226 6.67 16.29 -7.91
CA ARG A 226 6.49 15.76 -9.27
C ARG A 226 5.16 16.14 -9.92
N GLN A 227 4.05 16.04 -9.17
CA GLN A 227 2.71 16.30 -9.70
C GLN A 227 2.49 17.79 -9.99
N CYS A 228 2.97 18.66 -9.10
CA CYS A 228 2.89 20.11 -9.25
C CYS A 228 3.78 20.61 -10.40
N ALA A 229 4.97 20.01 -10.55
CA ALA A 229 5.89 20.27 -11.65
C ALA A 229 5.42 19.67 -13.01
N GLY A 230 4.33 18.89 -13.03
CA GLY A 230 3.87 18.22 -14.25
C GLY A 230 4.77 17.10 -14.76
N LEU A 231 5.71 16.62 -13.94
CA LEU A 231 6.72 15.62 -14.34
C LEU A 231 6.13 14.20 -14.42
N HIS A 232 6.67 13.42 -15.36
CA HIS A 232 6.22 12.06 -15.65
C HIS A 232 7.29 11.02 -15.27
N TYR A 233 6.87 9.82 -14.87
CA TYR A 233 7.81 8.70 -14.84
C TYR A 233 8.02 8.16 -16.25
N ALA A 234 9.25 7.78 -16.59
CA ALA A 234 9.59 7.20 -17.90
C ALA A 234 8.72 5.97 -18.23
N SER A 235 8.41 5.14 -17.22
CA SER A 235 7.53 3.97 -17.33
C SER A 235 6.08 4.29 -17.72
N GLN A 236 5.68 5.55 -17.70
CA GLN A 236 4.35 6.00 -18.11
C GLN A 236 4.32 6.54 -19.56
N GLY A 237 5.47 6.59 -20.23
CA GLY A 237 5.63 7.11 -21.59
C GLY A 237 5.50 6.07 -22.70
N SER A 238 5.68 4.78 -22.41
CA SER A 238 5.58 3.70 -23.41
C SER A 238 4.19 3.05 -23.41
N LYS A 239 3.32 3.53 -24.29
CA LYS A 239 2.57 2.57 -25.10
C LYS A 239 3.45 2.32 -26.31
N GLN A 240 4.20 1.21 -26.32
CA GLN A 240 4.64 0.64 -27.59
C GLN A 240 3.36 0.36 -28.37
N VAL A 241 3.19 1.09 -29.49
CA VAL A 241 2.17 0.82 -30.51
C VAL A 241 2.66 -0.37 -31.31
#